data_AF-A0A0D2XPE6-F1
#
_entry.id   AF-A0A0D2XPE6-F1
#
_cell.length_a   1.000
_cell.length_b   1.000
_cell.length_c   1.000
_cell.angle_alpha   90.00
_cell.angle_beta   90.00
_cell.angle_gamma   90.00
#
_symmetry.space_group_name_H-M   'P 1'
#
loop_
_entity.id
_entity.type
_entity.pdbx_description
1 polymer ?
#
loop_
_entity_poly.entity_id
_entity_poly.type
_entity_poly.pdbx_seq_one_letter_code
_entity_poly.pdbx_strand_id
1 'polypeptide(L)'
;MDDKHENSPDENNGVISLSNSPESTNDADAKGPHVWLVGGGIASIAAAVFLIEDAKVPGDHIHILEASAKAGGSMATFSKPSWDTGYRVSAIRKMSLTYHCLYGMLEKVPSDFEGETLAAKLHRFNQARRKLGASGTRLVRQVIDDHGNEKPEAVDVSTMGLSVKNQCDLMRVVLETEEELEGLEIQALFEPDFFETNFWDLWSSLNRFHPWCIQVSGLEIEDIGSDFRVSALKTYQDSKHVLIKTGPDDLVLLTLGSLTSGMGYGTNDQPPPTMELRDSAPHELDPSWTFWDRLALDRPKTFGNPEAFFDRPSKSTWLSFTVTLRDPAFFEHLRTWTGTLTGAVPLITFRDCPWMLSLTIPQQPYVRDQPDDVFVFWGYGLFPDQQGRYVRKPMLECTGAEILTELLHLMAFPLQPTLERSITIPCLMPLIGSPFLTRKKGDRPKVIPDGSKNLGLMGQFVEIEREVTFTMEYSVRSAQLAVYGLMGLDKKPPGVMGEDHSVLTLGMALKTMMT
;
A
#
# COMPACT_ATOMS: atom_id res chain seq x y z
N MET A 1 -20.33 41.61 52.54
CA MET A 1 -19.46 40.44 52.52
C MET A 1 -19.98 39.55 51.44
N ASP A 2 -19.40 39.79 50.27
CA ASP A 2 -18.90 38.80 49.32
C ASP A 2 -19.89 38.10 48.37
N ASP A 3 -19.74 38.57 47.12
CA ASP A 3 -19.73 37.87 45.84
C ASP A 3 -20.96 37.12 45.33
N LYS A 4 -21.60 37.81 44.38
CA LYS A 4 -22.33 37.24 43.25
C LYS A 4 -21.31 36.66 42.25
N HIS A 5 -21.38 35.37 41.97
CA HIS A 5 -20.85 34.79 40.74
C HIS A 5 -22.01 34.37 39.84
N GLU A 6 -22.14 35.09 38.72
CA GLU A 6 -22.92 34.69 37.54
C GLU A 6 -22.16 33.59 36.78
N ASN A 7 -22.89 32.57 36.36
CA ASN A 7 -22.46 31.54 35.43
C ASN A 7 -22.47 32.09 34.00
N SER A 8 -21.33 32.02 33.31
CA SER A 8 -21.26 31.96 31.84
C SER A 8 -20.36 30.79 31.44
N PRO A 9 -20.78 29.89 30.53
CA PRO A 9 -19.93 28.80 30.06
C PRO A 9 -19.06 29.30 28.90
N ASP A 10 -17.74 29.39 29.11
CA ASP A 10 -16.79 29.58 28.02
C ASP A 10 -16.46 28.22 27.40
N GLU A 11 -16.82 28.09 26.12
CA GLU A 11 -16.43 27.02 25.21
C GLU A 11 -14.92 27.07 24.98
N ASN A 12 -14.17 26.12 25.54
CA ASN A 12 -12.77 25.92 25.19
C ASN A 12 -12.66 24.73 24.23
N ASN A 13 -12.79 25.03 22.93
CA ASN A 13 -12.52 24.08 21.85
C ASN A 13 -11.02 23.75 21.83
N GLY A 14 -10.71 22.48 22.12
CA GLY A 14 -9.36 21.94 22.10
C GLY A 14 -8.74 21.97 20.70
N VAL A 15 -7.95 23.01 20.44
CA VAL A 15 -6.90 23.01 19.41
C VAL A 15 -5.58 22.80 20.12
N ILE A 16 -4.97 21.62 19.95
CA ILE A 16 -3.60 21.38 20.40
C ILE A 16 -2.68 22.05 19.39
N SER A 17 -2.26 23.29 19.69
CA SER A 17 -1.15 23.95 19.00
C SER A 17 0.18 23.42 19.58
N LEU A 18 0.95 22.67 18.80
CA LEU A 18 2.33 22.33 19.12
C LEU A 18 3.23 23.45 18.61
N SER A 19 3.32 24.56 19.37
CA SER A 19 4.36 25.56 19.15
C SER A 19 4.94 26.02 20.48
N ASN A 20 6.22 25.73 20.71
CA ASN A 20 7.03 26.47 21.67
C ASN A 20 7.65 27.63 20.89
N SER A 21 7.16 28.85 21.13
CA SER A 21 7.73 30.08 20.58
C SER A 21 8.99 30.49 21.35
N PRO A 22 10.00 31.05 20.66
CA PRO A 22 10.71 32.21 21.16
C PRO A 22 10.37 33.45 20.34
N GLU A 23 10.56 34.58 20.99
CA GLU A 23 10.03 35.91 20.70
C GLU A 23 10.35 36.49 19.32
N SER A 24 9.46 37.41 18.94
CA SER A 24 9.42 38.20 17.71
C SER A 24 10.73 38.91 17.38
N THR A 25 11.25 38.64 16.18
CA THR A 25 12.01 39.61 15.40
C THR A 25 11.23 39.88 14.12
N ASN A 26 10.87 41.15 13.93
CA ASN A 26 10.30 41.67 12.69
C ASN A 26 11.25 41.37 11.52
N ASP A 27 10.80 40.56 10.57
CA ASP A 27 11.22 40.65 9.17
C ASP A 27 10.03 40.27 8.29
N ALA A 28 9.44 41.29 7.68
CA ALA A 28 8.58 41.13 6.52
C ALA A 28 9.50 41.04 5.30
N ASP A 29 10.00 39.84 4.99
CA ASP A 29 10.48 39.47 3.66
C ASP A 29 10.71 37.95 3.56
N ALA A 30 10.12 37.33 2.52
CA ALA A 30 10.26 35.93 2.08
C ALA A 30 9.57 34.81 2.90
N LYS A 31 8.25 34.90 3.11
CA LYS A 31 7.44 33.72 3.42
C LYS A 31 7.33 32.88 2.13
N GLY A 32 8.06 31.76 2.02
CA GLY A 32 8.09 30.87 0.85
C GLY A 32 6.71 30.34 0.41
N PRO A 33 6.60 29.55 -0.67
CA PRO A 33 5.30 29.10 -1.19
C PRO A 33 4.55 28.21 -0.20
N HIS A 34 3.21 28.22 -0.22
CA HIS A 34 2.44 27.17 0.44
C HIS A 34 2.39 25.93 -0.44
N VAL A 35 2.41 24.75 0.17
CA VAL A 35 2.37 23.47 -0.55
C VAL A 35 1.24 22.60 -0.01
N TRP A 36 0.30 22.25 -0.89
CA TRP A 36 -0.89 21.49 -0.58
C TRP A 36 -0.73 20.04 -1.04
N LEU A 37 -0.63 19.12 -0.09
CA LEU A 37 -0.43 17.68 -0.31
C LEU A 37 -1.77 16.95 -0.18
N VAL A 38 -2.29 16.42 -1.29
CA VAL A 38 -3.58 15.72 -1.31
C VAL A 38 -3.38 14.21 -1.10
N GLY A 39 -3.96 13.71 -0.01
CA GLY A 39 -3.77 12.36 0.54
C GLY A 39 -2.66 12.33 1.59
N GLY A 40 -2.84 11.57 2.67
CA GLY A 40 -1.90 11.43 3.79
C GLY A 40 -1.08 10.14 3.73
N GLY A 41 -0.89 9.55 2.56
CA GLY A 41 -0.06 8.35 2.34
C GLY A 41 1.45 8.66 2.36
N ILE A 42 2.27 7.61 2.14
CA ILE A 42 3.74 7.74 2.15
C ILE A 42 4.26 8.76 1.14
N ALA A 43 3.61 8.91 -0.02
CA ALA A 43 4.03 9.87 -1.05
C ALA A 43 4.01 11.30 -0.50
N SER A 44 2.89 11.72 0.10
CA SER A 44 2.77 13.05 0.71
C SER A 44 3.67 13.23 1.92
N ILE A 45 3.80 12.22 2.78
CA ILE A 45 4.72 12.28 3.93
C ILE A 45 6.17 12.44 3.44
N ALA A 46 6.57 11.72 2.39
CA ALA A 46 7.88 11.85 1.77
C ALA A 46 8.08 13.23 1.14
N ALA A 47 7.07 13.74 0.43
CA ALA A 47 7.09 15.09 -0.13
C ALA A 47 7.32 16.14 0.96
N ALA A 48 6.60 16.05 2.09
CA ALA A 48 6.79 16.94 3.22
C ALA A 48 8.23 16.89 3.76
N VAL A 49 8.84 15.70 3.88
CA VAL A 49 10.25 15.56 4.29
C VAL A 49 11.17 16.27 3.30
N PHE A 50 11.01 16.04 1.99
CA PHE A 50 11.86 16.71 0.98
C PHE A 50 11.63 18.23 0.91
N LEU A 51 10.40 18.70 1.11
CA LEU A 51 10.08 20.11 1.16
C LEU A 51 10.80 20.80 2.33
N ILE A 52 10.77 20.21 3.52
CA ILE A 52 11.44 20.73 4.72
C ILE A 52 12.96 20.63 4.56
N GLU A 53 13.46 19.43 4.23
CA GLU A 53 14.88 19.12 4.35
C GLU A 53 15.69 19.55 3.13
N ASP A 54 15.14 19.42 1.93
CA ASP A 54 15.84 19.70 0.69
C ASP A 54 15.46 21.04 0.06
N ALA A 55 14.19 21.44 0.14
CA ALA A 55 13.68 22.70 -0.43
C ALA A 55 13.58 23.85 0.59
N LYS A 56 13.76 23.56 1.90
CA LYS A 56 13.72 24.53 3.00
C LYS A 56 12.39 25.30 3.12
N VAL A 57 11.28 24.65 2.75
CA VAL A 57 9.93 25.19 2.95
C VAL A 57 9.59 25.14 4.45
N PRO A 58 9.13 26.25 5.05
CA PRO A 58 8.67 26.27 6.44
C PRO A 58 7.56 25.23 6.70
N GLY A 59 7.58 24.56 7.85
CA GLY A 59 6.62 23.50 8.15
C GLY A 59 5.17 23.99 8.22
N ASP A 60 4.94 25.23 8.65
CA ASP A 60 3.63 25.90 8.69
C ASP A 60 3.11 26.29 7.30
N HIS A 61 3.93 26.12 6.25
CA HIS A 61 3.55 26.29 4.85
C HIS A 61 3.16 24.98 4.15
N ILE A 62 3.28 23.84 4.82
CA ILE A 62 3.00 22.51 4.25
C ILE A 62 1.69 21.97 4.82
N HIS A 63 0.71 21.76 3.94
CA HIS A 63 -0.65 21.37 4.31
C HIS A 63 -0.96 19.97 3.78
N ILE A 64 -1.20 18.98 4.66
CA ILE A 64 -1.63 17.64 4.26
C ILE A 64 -3.15 17.54 4.37
N LEU A 65 -3.82 17.32 3.24
CA LEU A 65 -5.26 17.16 3.15
C LEU A 65 -5.60 15.67 3.11
N GLU A 66 -6.11 15.13 4.21
CA GLU A 66 -6.44 13.72 4.38
C GLU A 66 -7.94 13.55 4.65
N ALA A 67 -8.56 12.64 3.89
CA ALA A 67 -10.00 12.37 3.96
C ALA A 67 -10.34 11.36 5.07
N SER A 68 -9.38 10.56 5.52
CA SER A 68 -9.53 9.65 6.65
C SER A 68 -9.17 10.32 7.98
N ALA A 69 -9.57 9.70 9.08
CA ALA A 69 -9.26 10.21 10.42
C ALA A 69 -7.77 10.13 10.80
N LYS A 70 -6.95 9.41 10.02
CA LYS A 70 -5.54 9.16 10.36
C LYS A 70 -4.69 9.04 9.09
N ALA A 71 -3.59 9.78 9.05
CA ALA A 71 -2.60 9.65 7.98
C ALA A 71 -1.93 8.26 7.96
N GLY A 72 -1.39 7.91 6.80
CA GLY A 72 -0.67 6.67 6.53
C GLY A 72 -1.17 5.96 5.27
N GLY A 73 -2.40 6.25 4.83
CA GLY A 73 -3.03 5.59 3.68
C GLY A 73 -2.94 4.06 3.80
N SER A 74 -2.40 3.39 2.79
CA SER A 74 -2.23 1.94 2.81
C SER A 74 -1.26 1.43 3.90
N MET A 75 -0.45 2.29 4.51
CA MET A 75 0.43 1.97 5.65
C MET A 75 -0.17 2.32 7.01
N ALA A 76 -1.40 2.84 7.05
CA ALA A 76 -2.03 3.19 8.31
C ALA A 76 -2.18 1.95 9.20
N THR A 77 -1.78 2.11 10.47
CA THR A 77 -2.05 1.12 11.51
C THR A 77 -3.46 1.34 12.04
N PHE A 78 -4.29 0.30 11.98
CA PHE A 78 -5.64 0.31 12.53
C PHE A 78 -5.61 0.29 14.07
N SER A 79 -6.69 0.77 14.70
CA SER A 79 -6.99 0.89 16.15
C SER A 79 -6.15 -0.01 17.07
N LYS A 80 -5.73 0.49 18.25
CA LYS A 80 -4.97 -0.26 19.30
C LYS A 80 -5.46 -1.72 19.42
N PRO A 81 -4.85 -2.66 18.70
CA PRO A 81 -5.37 -4.01 18.68
C PRO A 81 -4.94 -4.69 19.96
N SER A 82 -5.81 -5.51 20.52
CA SER A 82 -5.52 -6.35 21.68
C SER A 82 -5.65 -7.80 21.30
N TRP A 83 -5.20 -8.67 22.20
CA TRP A 83 -5.52 -10.09 22.13
C TRP A 83 -7.02 -10.33 21.90
N ASP A 84 -7.91 -9.61 22.58
CA ASP A 84 -9.35 -9.86 22.55
C ASP A 84 -10.02 -9.44 21.23
N THR A 85 -9.40 -8.52 20.49
CA THR A 85 -9.94 -7.99 19.23
C THR A 85 -9.23 -8.52 17.99
N GLY A 86 -8.04 -9.11 18.16
CA GLY A 86 -7.09 -9.44 17.11
C GLY A 86 -6.38 -8.22 16.53
N TYR A 87 -5.18 -8.45 15.97
CA TYR A 87 -4.38 -7.47 15.24
C TYR A 87 -4.83 -7.38 13.78
N ARG A 88 -4.75 -6.16 13.22
CA ARG A 88 -5.09 -5.89 11.81
C ARG A 88 -3.87 -5.33 11.09
N VAL A 89 -3.31 -6.14 10.20
CA VAL A 89 -2.22 -5.76 9.31
C VAL A 89 -2.74 -5.91 7.89
N SER A 90 -2.94 -4.79 7.17
CA SER A 90 -3.43 -4.82 5.79
C SER A 90 -2.46 -5.54 4.86
N ALA A 91 -1.17 -5.19 4.97
CA ALA A 91 -0.08 -5.84 4.24
C ALA A 91 1.25 -5.74 5.01
N ILE A 92 2.03 -6.82 4.97
CA ILE A 92 3.45 -6.78 5.35
C ILE A 92 4.29 -6.40 4.13
N ARG A 93 5.05 -5.32 4.25
CA ARG A 93 5.91 -4.80 3.18
C ARG A 93 7.33 -5.32 3.33
N LYS A 94 7.95 -5.71 2.21
CA LYS A 94 9.37 -6.04 2.16
C LYS A 94 10.15 -4.82 1.71
N MET A 95 11.21 -4.53 2.47
CA MET A 95 12.19 -3.51 2.10
C MET A 95 13.26 -4.16 1.23
N SER A 96 13.53 -3.56 0.06
CA SER A 96 14.70 -3.89 -0.73
C SER A 96 15.89 -3.03 -0.30
N LEU A 97 17.11 -3.48 -0.60
CA LEU A 97 18.31 -2.64 -0.51
C LEU A 97 18.39 -1.62 -1.66
N THR A 98 17.60 -1.82 -2.72
CA THR A 98 17.57 -0.96 -3.91
C THR A 98 16.72 0.30 -3.76
N TYR A 99 16.06 0.49 -2.62
CA TYR A 99 15.14 1.61 -2.37
C TYR A 99 15.89 2.88 -1.97
N HIS A 100 16.73 3.40 -2.88
CA HIS A 100 17.65 4.49 -2.60
C HIS A 100 16.95 5.81 -2.23
N CYS A 101 15.83 6.14 -2.89
CA CYS A 101 15.08 7.35 -2.55
C CYS A 101 14.47 7.23 -1.15
N LEU A 102 13.93 6.06 -0.81
CA LEU A 102 13.40 5.78 0.52
C LEU A 102 14.49 5.82 1.60
N TYR A 103 15.64 5.18 1.39
CA TYR A 103 16.73 5.28 2.37
C TYR A 103 17.25 6.70 2.51
N GLY A 104 17.43 7.44 1.41
CA GLY A 104 17.85 8.84 1.44
C GLY A 104 16.84 9.75 2.16
N MET A 105 15.55 9.44 2.07
CA MET A 105 14.51 10.10 2.88
C MET A 105 14.64 9.72 4.36
N LEU A 106 14.77 8.43 4.68
CA LEU A 106 14.87 7.93 6.07
C LEU A 106 16.16 8.37 6.78
N GLU A 107 17.22 8.72 6.06
CA GLU A 107 18.42 9.34 6.61
C GLU A 107 18.17 10.74 7.17
N LYS A 108 17.11 11.41 6.71
CA LYS A 108 16.72 12.75 7.17
C LYS A 108 15.74 12.70 8.36
N VAL A 109 15.15 11.54 8.64
CA VAL A 109 14.14 11.40 9.69
C VAL A 109 14.78 10.84 10.96
N PRO A 110 14.66 11.52 12.11
CA PRO A 110 15.17 11.01 13.38
C PRO A 110 14.40 9.75 13.80
N SER A 111 15.11 8.82 14.43
CA SER A 111 14.51 7.66 15.08
C SER A 111 14.08 7.97 16.52
N ASP A 112 13.49 6.98 17.19
CA ASP A 112 13.19 7.09 18.62
C ASP A 112 14.46 7.12 19.51
N PHE A 113 15.64 6.81 18.96
CA PHE A 113 16.93 6.88 19.66
C PHE A 113 17.65 8.19 19.33
N GLU A 114 18.11 8.89 20.37
CA GLU A 114 18.81 10.17 20.24
C GLU A 114 20.03 10.06 19.31
N GLY A 115 20.09 10.95 18.31
CA GLY A 115 21.17 10.99 17.32
C GLY A 115 21.17 9.87 16.27
N GLU A 116 20.23 8.91 16.31
CA GLU A 116 20.09 7.85 15.30
C GLU A 116 18.96 8.20 14.31
N THR A 117 19.21 8.06 13.01
CA THR A 117 18.20 8.23 11.95
C THR A 117 17.40 6.95 11.74
N LEU A 118 16.21 7.03 11.14
CA LEU A 118 15.44 5.83 10.81
C LEU A 118 16.20 4.89 9.86
N ALA A 119 16.98 5.42 8.92
CA ALA A 119 17.84 4.63 8.05
C ALA A 119 18.91 3.86 8.86
N ALA A 120 19.58 4.52 9.80
CA ALA A 120 20.58 3.90 10.67
C ALA A 120 19.96 2.79 11.55
N LYS A 121 18.80 3.06 12.15
CA LYS A 121 18.03 2.07 12.91
C LYS A 121 17.69 0.84 12.08
N LEU A 122 17.21 1.04 10.84
CA LEU A 122 16.87 -0.06 9.93
C LEU A 122 18.11 -0.83 9.48
N HIS A 123 19.22 -0.14 9.22
CA HIS A 123 20.49 -0.79 8.87
C HIS A 123 20.99 -1.68 10.01
N ARG A 124 21.00 -1.16 11.25
CA ARG A 124 21.36 -1.91 12.46
C ARG A 124 20.46 -3.14 12.65
N PHE A 125 19.16 -2.98 12.49
CA PHE A 125 18.19 -4.09 12.55
C PHE A 125 18.51 -5.16 11.49
N ASN A 126 18.73 -4.76 10.24
CA ASN A 126 19.04 -5.68 9.14
C ASN A 126 20.41 -6.38 9.32
N GLN A 127 21.42 -5.69 9.84
CA GLN A 127 22.71 -6.30 10.16
C GLN A 127 22.59 -7.37 11.25
N ALA A 128 21.83 -7.10 12.31
CA ALA A 128 21.55 -8.09 13.36
C ALA A 128 20.83 -9.31 12.76
N ARG A 129 19.89 -9.09 11.85
CA ARG A 129 19.14 -10.15 11.17
C ARG A 129 19.98 -11.03 10.26
N ARG A 130 20.99 -10.50 9.55
CA ARG A 130 21.88 -11.32 8.69
C ARG A 130 22.57 -12.44 9.47
N LYS A 131 22.76 -12.26 10.79
CA LYS A 131 23.38 -13.25 11.68
C LYS A 131 22.43 -14.40 12.08
N LEU A 132 21.13 -14.29 11.78
CA LEU A 132 20.08 -15.22 12.23
C LEU A 132 19.68 -16.27 11.18
N GLY A 133 20.34 -16.27 10.01
CA GLY A 133 20.06 -17.22 8.93
C GLY A 133 18.85 -16.86 8.06
N ALA A 134 18.72 -17.52 6.91
CA ALA A 134 17.56 -17.42 6.02
C ALA A 134 16.63 -18.63 6.22
N SER A 135 15.33 -18.48 5.97
CA SER A 135 14.39 -19.62 5.97
C SER A 135 14.81 -20.65 4.93
N GLY A 136 14.95 -21.91 5.35
CA GLY A 136 15.24 -23.03 4.47
C GLY A 136 14.03 -23.45 3.63
N THR A 137 12.82 -23.08 4.04
CA THR A 137 11.56 -23.44 3.37
C THR A 137 10.92 -22.21 2.74
N ARG A 138 10.66 -22.26 1.43
CA ARG A 138 10.02 -21.20 0.64
C ARG A 138 8.74 -21.64 -0.06
N LEU A 139 8.71 -22.90 -0.46
CA LEU A 139 7.64 -23.47 -1.22
C LEU A 139 7.30 -24.84 -0.64
N VAL A 140 6.01 -25.09 -0.49
CA VAL A 140 5.48 -26.32 0.10
C VAL A 140 4.51 -26.95 -0.89
N ARG A 141 4.63 -28.26 -1.05
CA ARG A 141 3.68 -29.10 -1.79
C ARG A 141 3.06 -30.14 -0.85
N GLN A 142 1.93 -30.70 -1.24
CA GLN A 142 1.33 -31.85 -0.57
C GLN A 142 1.82 -33.15 -1.22
N VAL A 143 2.23 -34.11 -0.41
CA VAL A 143 2.63 -35.46 -0.85
C VAL A 143 1.90 -36.50 -0.02
N ILE A 144 1.74 -37.70 -0.58
CA ILE A 144 1.22 -38.86 0.16
C ILE A 144 2.39 -39.60 0.78
N ASP A 145 2.33 -39.87 2.08
CA ASP A 145 3.33 -40.68 2.79
C ASP A 145 3.13 -42.19 2.57
N ASP A 146 4.05 -42.99 3.10
CA ASP A 146 4.03 -44.45 2.96
C ASP A 146 2.80 -45.11 3.64
N HIS A 147 2.06 -44.35 4.46
CA HIS A 147 0.85 -44.78 5.14
C HIS A 147 -0.43 -44.31 4.44
N GLY A 148 -0.32 -43.64 3.28
CA GLY A 148 -1.44 -43.12 2.51
C GLY A 148 -2.00 -41.79 3.04
N ASN A 149 -1.33 -41.16 4.01
CA ASN A 149 -1.74 -39.87 4.56
C ASN A 149 -1.09 -38.73 3.79
N GLU A 150 -1.82 -37.64 3.60
CA GLU A 150 -1.29 -36.43 3.01
C GLU A 150 -0.44 -35.67 4.04
N LYS A 151 0.73 -35.18 3.60
CA LYS A 151 1.64 -34.36 4.41
C LYS A 151 2.29 -33.25 3.58
N PRO A 152 2.64 -32.12 4.20
CA PRO A 152 3.43 -31.09 3.55
C PRO A 152 4.89 -31.51 3.37
N GLU A 153 5.47 -31.14 2.23
CA GLU A 153 6.88 -31.32 1.94
C GLU A 153 7.48 -30.02 1.37
N ALA A 154 8.63 -29.62 1.91
CA ALA A 154 9.40 -28.50 1.39
C ALA A 154 9.94 -28.85 0.00
N VAL A 155 9.65 -27.99 -0.98
CA VAL A 155 10.17 -28.13 -2.34
C VAL A 155 11.57 -27.53 -2.40
N ASP A 156 12.51 -28.26 -3.01
CA ASP A 156 13.83 -27.70 -3.32
C ASP A 156 13.67 -26.59 -4.37
N VAL A 157 14.05 -25.37 -3.96
CA VAL A 157 14.01 -24.15 -4.78
C VAL A 157 15.42 -23.64 -5.12
N SER A 158 16.43 -24.50 -5.00
CA SER A 158 17.81 -24.16 -5.39
C SER A 158 17.98 -23.98 -6.91
N THR A 159 17.04 -24.51 -7.69
CA THR A 159 16.98 -24.43 -9.15
C THR A 159 15.67 -23.76 -9.58
N MET A 160 15.69 -23.03 -10.70
CA MET A 160 14.49 -22.32 -11.19
C MET A 160 13.49 -23.25 -11.91
N GLY A 161 13.92 -24.43 -12.35
CA GLY A 161 13.08 -25.41 -13.04
C GLY A 161 12.53 -24.95 -14.39
N LEU A 162 13.17 -23.97 -15.04
CA LEU A 162 12.73 -23.41 -16.32
C LEU A 162 13.06 -24.35 -17.48
N SER A 163 12.11 -24.56 -18.38
CA SER A 163 12.38 -25.20 -19.67
C SER A 163 13.19 -24.26 -20.57
N VAL A 164 13.88 -24.80 -21.58
CA VAL A 164 14.58 -23.99 -22.59
C VAL A 164 13.64 -22.98 -23.27
N LYS A 165 12.38 -23.39 -23.52
CA LYS A 165 11.37 -22.48 -24.06
C LYS A 165 11.09 -21.31 -23.10
N ASN A 166 10.90 -21.60 -21.80
CA ASN A 166 10.63 -20.56 -20.79
C ASN A 166 11.82 -19.60 -20.65
N GLN A 167 13.05 -20.11 -20.76
CA GLN A 167 14.27 -19.30 -20.76
C GLN A 167 14.30 -18.34 -21.96
N CYS A 168 14.00 -18.84 -23.16
CA CYS A 168 13.90 -18.00 -24.35
C CYS A 168 12.79 -16.95 -24.25
N ASP A 169 11.61 -17.32 -23.73
CA ASP A 169 10.49 -16.39 -23.54
C ASP A 169 10.85 -15.30 -22.51
N LEU A 170 11.52 -15.65 -21.42
CA LEU A 170 11.97 -14.68 -20.40
C LEU A 170 13.08 -13.76 -20.94
N MET A 171 14.04 -14.31 -21.70
CA MET A 171 15.06 -13.50 -22.39
C MET A 171 14.43 -12.54 -23.38
N ARG A 172 13.37 -12.96 -24.09
CA ARG A 172 12.63 -12.08 -24.99
C ARG A 172 12.03 -10.89 -24.24
N VAL A 173 11.35 -11.11 -23.11
CA VAL A 173 10.80 -10.01 -22.29
C VAL A 173 11.89 -9.01 -21.81
N VAL A 174 13.10 -9.49 -21.51
CA VAL A 174 14.22 -8.61 -21.11
C VAL A 174 14.79 -7.79 -22.28
N LEU A 175 14.65 -8.27 -23.52
CA LEU A 175 15.22 -7.67 -24.72
C LEU A 175 14.24 -6.81 -25.52
N GLU A 176 12.93 -6.96 -25.31
CA GLU A 176 11.88 -6.19 -25.98
C GLU A 176 11.77 -4.77 -25.39
N THR A 177 11.33 -3.81 -26.22
CA THR A 177 11.12 -2.42 -25.79
C THR A 177 9.75 -2.24 -25.10
N GLU A 178 9.59 -1.20 -24.26
CA GLU A 178 8.31 -0.95 -23.57
C GLU A 178 7.14 -0.72 -24.55
N GLU A 179 7.42 -0.25 -25.77
CA GLU A 179 6.44 -0.05 -26.84
C GLU A 179 5.89 -1.37 -27.41
N GLU A 180 6.65 -2.47 -27.34
CA GLU A 180 6.29 -3.78 -27.89
C GLU A 180 5.45 -4.64 -26.92
N LEU A 181 5.29 -4.21 -25.66
CA LEU A 181 4.55 -4.92 -24.60
C LEU A 181 3.10 -4.41 -24.40
N GLU A 182 2.64 -3.49 -25.24
CA GLU A 182 1.36 -2.78 -25.07
C GLU A 182 0.12 -3.65 -25.39
N GLY A 183 -0.81 -3.77 -24.42
CA GLY A 183 -2.21 -4.20 -24.69
C GLY A 183 -2.55 -5.70 -24.78
N LEU A 184 -1.77 -6.62 -24.19
CA LEU A 184 -2.06 -8.07 -24.24
C LEU A 184 -2.90 -8.55 -23.04
N GLU A 185 -4.09 -9.12 -23.29
CA GLU A 185 -4.93 -9.82 -22.29
C GLU A 185 -5.46 -11.18 -22.78
N ILE A 186 -5.68 -12.14 -21.86
CA ILE A 186 -6.13 -13.52 -22.13
C ILE A 186 -7.63 -13.70 -21.79
N GLN A 187 -8.50 -13.36 -22.77
CA GLN A 187 -9.91 -13.79 -22.92
C GLN A 187 -11.00 -12.85 -22.34
N ALA A 188 -12.01 -12.58 -23.16
CA ALA A 188 -13.12 -11.63 -22.99
C ALA A 188 -14.48 -12.37 -23.11
N LEU A 189 -15.61 -11.75 -22.66
CA LEU A 189 -16.89 -11.60 -23.41
C LEU A 189 -18.20 -11.50 -22.52
N PHE A 190 -18.98 -10.39 -22.70
CA PHE A 190 -20.46 -10.13 -22.53
C PHE A 190 -21.09 -9.77 -21.14
N GLU A 191 -22.32 -9.21 -20.92
CA GLU A 191 -23.20 -8.06 -21.39
C GLU A 191 -24.39 -7.86 -20.36
N PRO A 192 -25.17 -6.73 -20.34
CA PRO A 192 -25.66 -6.05 -19.11
C PRO A 192 -27.14 -5.54 -19.03
N ASP A 193 -28.09 -6.31 -18.46
CA ASP A 193 -29.51 -5.83 -18.30
C ASP A 193 -30.05 -5.86 -16.85
N PHE A 194 -29.20 -5.88 -15.83
CA PHE A 194 -29.64 -6.15 -14.45
C PHE A 194 -29.97 -4.90 -13.59
N PHE A 195 -29.75 -3.69 -14.09
CA PHE A 195 -29.60 -2.50 -13.23
C PHE A 195 -30.83 -1.60 -13.07
N GLU A 196 -32.04 -2.09 -13.28
CA GLU A 196 -33.28 -1.30 -13.12
C GLU A 196 -34.04 -1.62 -11.83
N THR A 197 -33.42 -1.58 -10.64
CA THR A 197 -34.16 -1.85 -9.39
C THR A 197 -33.97 -0.86 -8.25
N ASN A 198 -35.08 -0.62 -7.55
CA ASN A 198 -35.27 0.31 -6.42
C ASN A 198 -34.53 -0.07 -5.12
N PHE A 199 -33.64 -1.08 -5.15
CA PHE A 199 -32.71 -1.38 -4.06
C PHE A 199 -31.67 -0.25 -3.88
N TRP A 200 -31.36 0.45 -4.99
CA TRP A 200 -30.37 1.52 -5.08
C TRP A 200 -30.67 2.74 -4.20
N ASP A 201 -31.94 3.15 -4.10
CA ASP A 201 -32.31 4.36 -3.36
C ASP A 201 -32.15 4.22 -1.83
N LEU A 202 -32.08 2.99 -1.31
CA LEU A 202 -32.05 2.72 0.13
C LEU A 202 -30.64 2.59 0.72
N TRP A 203 -29.61 2.35 -0.11
CA TRP A 203 -28.24 2.07 0.34
C TRP A 203 -27.36 3.32 0.53
N SER A 204 -27.73 4.46 -0.06
CA SER A 204 -26.99 5.74 0.03
C SER A 204 -27.03 6.41 1.42
N SER A 205 -27.80 5.87 2.37
CA SER A 205 -28.07 6.51 3.67
C SER A 205 -27.19 6.04 4.84
N LEU A 206 -26.26 5.10 4.63
CA LEU A 206 -25.64 4.32 5.73
C LEU A 206 -24.15 4.55 6.02
N ASN A 207 -23.52 5.63 5.52
CA ASN A 207 -22.13 5.93 5.83
C ASN A 207 -21.98 7.16 6.75
N ARG A 208 -21.66 6.90 8.02
CA ARG A 208 -21.46 7.91 9.08
C ARG A 208 -20.06 8.54 8.97
N PHE A 209 -20.00 9.82 8.61
CA PHE A 209 -18.75 10.62 8.54
C PHE A 209 -18.27 11.09 9.93
N HIS A 210 -16.94 11.16 10.12
CA HIS A 210 -16.30 11.83 11.27
C HIS A 210 -16.15 13.33 10.98
N PRO A 211 -16.25 14.23 11.99
CA PRO A 211 -16.38 15.67 11.77
C PRO A 211 -15.06 16.44 11.50
N TRP A 212 -13.95 15.79 11.15
CA TRP A 212 -12.64 16.47 10.97
C TRP A 212 -11.86 16.03 9.73
N CYS A 213 -12.54 15.60 8.66
CA CYS A 213 -11.92 15.10 7.44
C CYS A 213 -11.97 16.14 6.32
N ILE A 214 -10.87 16.34 5.59
CA ILE A 214 -10.84 17.19 4.39
C ILE A 214 -10.80 16.29 3.16
N GLN A 215 -11.92 16.22 2.45
CA GLN A 215 -11.98 15.53 1.17
C GLN A 215 -11.78 16.53 0.04
N VAL A 216 -10.74 16.35 -0.78
CA VAL A 216 -10.59 17.09 -2.04
C VAL A 216 -11.45 16.42 -3.10
N SER A 217 -12.34 17.16 -3.73
CA SER A 217 -13.32 16.65 -4.70
C SER A 217 -13.08 17.16 -6.12
N GLY A 218 -12.15 18.10 -6.31
CA GLY A 218 -11.90 18.74 -7.61
C GLY A 218 -10.75 19.74 -7.57
N LEU A 219 -10.24 20.10 -8.75
CA LEU A 219 -9.29 21.19 -8.97
C LEU A 219 -9.94 22.27 -9.84
N GLU A 220 -9.61 23.53 -9.61
CA GLU A 220 -9.81 24.60 -10.59
C GLU A 220 -8.49 24.84 -11.31
N ILE A 221 -8.52 24.72 -12.64
CA ILE A 221 -7.32 24.83 -13.49
C ILE A 221 -7.48 26.05 -14.39
N GLU A 222 -6.47 26.90 -14.38
CA GLU A 222 -6.35 28.10 -15.20
C GLU A 222 -5.29 27.86 -16.28
N ASP A 223 -5.66 28.05 -17.54
CA ASP A 223 -4.76 27.94 -18.68
C ASP A 223 -3.97 29.24 -18.87
N ILE A 224 -2.65 29.12 -19.05
CA ILE A 224 -1.69 30.20 -19.23
C ILE A 224 -0.95 29.95 -20.55
N GLY A 225 -1.58 30.28 -21.66
CA GLY A 225 -1.06 29.96 -22.99
C GLY A 225 -1.02 28.45 -23.23
N SER A 226 0.17 27.89 -23.46
CA SER A 226 0.37 26.43 -23.56
C SER A 226 0.52 25.74 -22.20
N ASP A 227 0.71 26.51 -21.14
CA ASP A 227 0.91 26.04 -19.79
C ASP A 227 -0.40 26.12 -18.98
N PHE A 228 -0.40 25.59 -17.75
CA PHE A 228 -1.54 25.71 -16.85
C PHE A 228 -1.10 25.73 -15.39
N ARG A 229 -1.98 26.22 -14.52
CA ARG A 229 -1.83 26.14 -13.07
C ARG A 229 -3.13 25.74 -12.38
N VAL A 230 -3.01 25.12 -11.21
CA VAL A 230 -4.15 24.95 -10.30
C VAL A 230 -4.32 26.25 -9.53
N SER A 231 -5.51 26.87 -9.65
CA SER A 231 -5.87 28.14 -9.01
C SER A 231 -6.70 27.94 -7.73
N ALA A 232 -7.31 26.76 -7.57
CA ALA A 232 -7.98 26.38 -6.33
C ALA A 232 -8.20 24.85 -6.18
N LEU A 233 -8.37 24.42 -4.93
CA LEU A 233 -8.82 23.08 -4.55
C LEU A 233 -10.29 23.16 -4.11
N LYS A 234 -11.15 22.35 -4.73
CA LYS A 234 -12.53 22.14 -4.28
C LYS A 234 -12.51 21.10 -3.18
N THR A 235 -12.86 21.49 -1.97
CA THR A 235 -12.86 20.60 -0.80
C THR A 235 -14.23 20.50 -0.16
N TYR A 236 -14.44 19.41 0.56
CA TYR A 236 -15.59 19.20 1.42
C TYR A 236 -15.08 19.02 2.85
N GLN A 237 -15.50 19.93 3.73
CA GLN A 237 -15.05 20.03 5.13
C GLN A 237 -16.28 20.37 6.00
N ASP A 238 -16.49 19.68 7.11
CA ASP A 238 -17.58 19.97 8.06
C ASP A 238 -18.96 20.10 7.41
N SER A 239 -19.24 19.19 6.47
CA SER A 239 -20.45 19.17 5.66
C SER A 239 -20.66 20.38 4.73
N LYS A 240 -19.60 21.15 4.44
CA LYS A 240 -19.63 22.33 3.57
C LYS A 240 -18.59 22.23 2.46
N HIS A 241 -18.95 22.75 1.29
CA HIS A 241 -17.99 22.96 0.22
C HIS A 241 -17.12 24.18 0.55
N VAL A 242 -15.81 23.97 0.62
CA VAL A 242 -14.81 25.00 0.87
C VAL A 242 -13.84 25.04 -0.30
N LEU A 243 -13.66 26.24 -0.86
CA LEU A 243 -12.69 26.47 -1.93
C LEU A 243 -11.39 27.00 -1.31
N ILE A 244 -10.31 26.25 -1.45
CA ILE A 244 -8.98 26.70 -1.04
C ILE A 244 -8.31 27.30 -2.28
N LYS A 245 -8.16 28.63 -2.33
CA LYS A 245 -7.46 29.30 -3.42
C LYS A 245 -5.96 29.15 -3.25
N THR A 246 -5.26 28.90 -4.35
CA THR A 246 -3.79 28.83 -4.38
C THR A 246 -3.22 30.17 -4.84
N GLY A 247 -2.19 30.61 -4.14
CA GLY A 247 -1.34 31.73 -4.54
C GLY A 247 -0.62 31.47 -5.88
N PRO A 248 0.01 32.50 -6.45
CA PRO A 248 0.77 32.37 -7.70
C PRO A 248 1.94 31.37 -7.59
N ASP A 249 2.58 31.32 -6.42
CA ASP A 249 3.76 30.48 -6.16
C ASP A 249 3.42 29.19 -5.41
N ASP A 250 2.16 29.01 -5.01
CA ASP A 250 1.72 27.84 -4.25
C ASP A 250 1.73 26.58 -5.11
N LEU A 251 2.13 25.47 -4.51
CA LEU A 251 2.20 24.16 -5.17
C LEU A 251 1.08 23.22 -4.68
N VAL A 252 0.65 22.33 -5.56
CA VAL A 252 -0.29 21.25 -5.27
C VAL A 252 0.37 19.93 -5.64
N LEU A 253 0.56 19.04 -4.66
CA LEU A 253 1.04 17.68 -4.92
C LEU A 253 -0.08 16.68 -4.63
N LEU A 254 -0.51 15.95 -5.64
CA LEU A 254 -1.69 15.10 -5.61
C LEU A 254 -1.30 13.62 -5.70
N THR A 255 -1.67 12.83 -4.69
CA THR A 255 -1.60 11.37 -4.80
C THR A 255 -2.77 10.85 -5.63
N LEU A 256 -2.49 10.16 -6.74
CA LEU A 256 -3.51 9.56 -7.59
C LEU A 256 -3.84 8.13 -7.14
N GLY A 257 -5.12 7.78 -7.18
CA GLY A 257 -5.63 6.45 -6.86
C GLY A 257 -5.27 5.94 -5.46
N SER A 258 -5.81 4.78 -5.10
CA SER A 258 -5.48 4.11 -3.85
C SER A 258 -5.61 2.60 -3.98
N LEU A 259 -4.58 1.89 -3.52
CA LEU A 259 -4.53 0.43 -3.50
C LEU A 259 -5.50 -0.20 -2.49
N THR A 260 -5.79 0.54 -1.42
CA THR A 260 -6.62 0.07 -0.29
C THR A 260 -8.04 0.58 -0.37
N SER A 261 -8.40 1.14 -1.51
CA SER A 261 -9.76 1.46 -1.93
C SER A 261 -10.66 0.23 -1.93
N GLY A 262 -11.88 0.39 -1.40
CA GLY A 262 -12.84 -0.70 -1.27
C GLY A 262 -12.43 -1.81 -0.29
N MET A 263 -11.37 -1.61 0.51
CA MET A 263 -10.90 -2.62 1.45
C MET A 263 -11.94 -2.90 2.54
N GLY A 264 -12.24 -4.17 2.76
CA GLY A 264 -13.23 -4.64 3.73
C GLY A 264 -12.66 -5.70 4.67
N TYR A 265 -12.96 -5.59 5.96
CA TYR A 265 -12.54 -6.56 6.97
C TYR A 265 -13.67 -7.51 7.33
N GLY A 266 -13.36 -8.79 7.45
CA GLY A 266 -14.21 -9.75 8.16
C GLY A 266 -13.81 -9.85 9.63
N THR A 267 -14.21 -10.95 10.25
CA THR A 267 -13.83 -11.29 11.63
C THR A 267 -13.42 -12.76 11.70
N ASN A 268 -13.12 -13.25 12.91
CA ASN A 268 -12.85 -14.66 13.10
C ASN A 268 -14.04 -15.55 12.70
N ASP A 269 -15.27 -15.03 12.80
CA ASP A 269 -16.51 -15.78 12.63
C ASP A 269 -17.39 -15.25 11.49
N GLN A 270 -16.90 -14.26 10.73
CA GLN A 270 -17.61 -13.68 9.58
C GLN A 270 -16.63 -13.43 8.42
N PRO A 271 -16.99 -13.75 7.17
CA PRO A 271 -16.19 -13.38 6.02
C PRO A 271 -16.09 -11.85 5.88
N PRO A 272 -15.12 -11.34 5.11
CA PRO A 272 -15.14 -9.93 4.71
C PRO A 272 -16.40 -9.63 3.87
N PRO A 273 -16.79 -8.35 3.71
CA PRO A 273 -17.91 -7.97 2.88
C PRO A 273 -17.84 -8.64 1.51
N THR A 274 -18.91 -9.34 1.13
CA THR A 274 -18.99 -10.05 -0.15
C THR A 274 -18.89 -9.06 -1.29
N MET A 275 -17.97 -9.31 -2.22
CA MET A 275 -17.88 -8.59 -3.48
C MET A 275 -18.02 -9.61 -4.60
N GLU A 276 -19.00 -9.40 -5.48
CA GLU A 276 -18.95 -10.09 -6.77
C GLU A 276 -17.79 -9.50 -7.57
N LEU A 277 -16.81 -10.34 -7.91
CA LEU A 277 -15.69 -9.95 -8.75
C LEU A 277 -16.16 -9.86 -10.21
N ARG A 278 -16.86 -8.77 -10.54
CA ARG A 278 -17.25 -8.46 -11.92
C ARG A 278 -16.25 -7.47 -12.52
N ASP A 279 -15.73 -7.80 -13.70
CA ASP A 279 -14.90 -6.89 -14.49
C ASP A 279 -15.80 -5.83 -15.15
N SER A 280 -15.82 -4.67 -14.51
CA SER A 280 -16.39 -3.41 -14.98
C SER A 280 -15.94 -2.32 -14.02
N ALA A 281 -15.87 -1.08 -14.50
CA ALA A 281 -15.80 0.09 -13.62
C ALA A 281 -16.84 -0.07 -12.49
N PRO A 282 -16.45 0.01 -11.20
CA PRO A 282 -17.42 0.03 -10.12
C PRO A 282 -18.46 1.12 -10.40
N HIS A 283 -19.75 0.79 -10.28
CA HIS A 283 -20.82 1.79 -10.43
C HIS A 283 -20.61 3.00 -9.52
N GLU A 284 -19.93 2.80 -8.39
CA GLU A 284 -19.39 3.86 -7.55
C GLU A 284 -17.92 3.58 -7.24
N LEU A 285 -17.06 4.40 -7.82
CA LEU A 285 -15.68 4.56 -7.38
C LEU A 285 -15.67 5.22 -5.99
N ASP A 286 -14.72 4.83 -5.14
CA ASP A 286 -14.50 5.63 -3.94
C ASP A 286 -13.94 7.03 -4.30
N PRO A 287 -14.02 8.00 -3.37
CA PRO A 287 -13.64 9.38 -3.64
C PRO A 287 -12.28 9.59 -4.31
N SER A 288 -11.29 8.75 -4.02
CA SER A 288 -9.95 8.87 -4.60
C SER A 288 -9.96 8.57 -6.10
N TRP A 289 -10.68 7.51 -6.51
CA TRP A 289 -10.76 7.10 -7.90
C TRP A 289 -11.76 7.95 -8.67
N THR A 290 -12.90 8.31 -8.07
CA THR A 290 -13.84 9.29 -8.68
C THR A 290 -13.14 10.62 -8.97
N PHE A 291 -12.26 11.06 -8.06
CA PHE A 291 -11.54 12.31 -8.25
C PHE A 291 -10.57 12.23 -9.43
N TRP A 292 -9.79 11.16 -9.52
CA TRP A 292 -8.88 10.98 -10.66
C TRP A 292 -9.65 10.81 -11.98
N ASP A 293 -10.73 10.03 -11.99
CA ASP A 293 -11.59 9.82 -13.15
C ASP A 293 -12.16 11.12 -13.71
N ARG A 294 -12.71 11.99 -12.85
CA ARG A 294 -13.19 13.33 -13.27
C ARG A 294 -12.09 14.20 -13.86
N LEU A 295 -10.89 14.20 -13.26
CA LEU A 295 -9.75 14.95 -13.80
C LEU A 295 -9.34 14.43 -15.18
N ALA A 296 -9.35 13.10 -15.36
CA ALA A 296 -9.02 12.45 -16.62
C ALA A 296 -10.07 12.70 -17.70
N LEU A 297 -11.37 12.72 -17.35
CA LEU A 297 -12.44 13.09 -18.28
C LEU A 297 -12.28 14.52 -18.80
N ASP A 298 -11.92 15.47 -17.93
CA ASP A 298 -11.74 16.86 -18.30
C ASP A 298 -10.44 17.09 -19.11
N ARG A 299 -9.32 16.46 -18.70
CA ARG A 299 -7.98 16.69 -19.28
C ARG A 299 -7.20 15.37 -19.40
N PRO A 300 -7.59 14.46 -20.32
CA PRO A 300 -7.02 13.10 -20.40
C PRO A 300 -5.53 13.09 -20.72
N LYS A 301 -5.03 14.04 -21.53
CA LYS A 301 -3.59 14.17 -21.82
C LYS A 301 -2.75 14.54 -20.60
N THR A 302 -3.37 15.18 -19.60
CA THR A 302 -2.71 15.63 -18.37
C THR A 302 -2.76 14.57 -17.28
N PHE A 303 -3.90 13.87 -17.15
CA PHE A 303 -4.16 12.96 -16.03
C PHE A 303 -4.19 11.48 -16.40
N GLY A 304 -4.01 11.12 -17.68
CA GLY A 304 -3.96 9.73 -18.12
C GLY A 304 -5.34 9.06 -18.12
N ASN A 305 -5.35 7.75 -17.91
CA ASN A 305 -6.54 6.90 -17.99
C ASN A 305 -6.67 6.03 -16.72
N PRO A 306 -7.47 6.46 -15.73
CA PRO A 306 -7.65 5.72 -14.49
C PRO A 306 -8.44 4.41 -14.66
N GLU A 307 -9.33 4.30 -15.67
CA GLU A 307 -10.12 3.09 -15.92
C GLU A 307 -9.22 1.86 -16.09
N ALA A 308 -8.05 2.03 -16.70
CA ALA A 308 -7.04 0.97 -16.85
C ALA A 308 -6.58 0.35 -15.52
N PHE A 309 -6.89 0.94 -14.36
CA PHE A 309 -6.43 0.45 -13.07
C PHE A 309 -7.55 0.05 -12.10
N PHE A 310 -8.82 0.38 -12.36
CA PHE A 310 -9.91 0.07 -11.42
C PHE A 310 -11.03 -0.80 -12.00
N ASP A 311 -11.10 -0.98 -13.32
CA ASP A 311 -12.22 -1.62 -14.01
C ASP A 311 -12.17 -3.17 -14.01
N ARG A 312 -11.05 -3.75 -13.58
CA ARG A 312 -10.80 -5.20 -13.57
C ARG A 312 -10.50 -5.71 -12.16
N PRO A 313 -11.42 -5.58 -11.19
CA PRO A 313 -11.21 -6.05 -9.82
C PRO A 313 -11.00 -7.57 -9.77
N SER A 314 -11.53 -8.37 -10.70
CA SER A 314 -11.27 -9.83 -10.70
C SER A 314 -9.78 -10.16 -10.86
N LYS A 315 -9.02 -9.28 -11.51
CA LYS A 315 -7.58 -9.44 -11.79
C LYS A 315 -6.68 -8.72 -10.78
N SER A 316 -7.24 -7.80 -9.99
CA SER A 316 -6.49 -7.00 -9.01
C SER A 316 -6.83 -7.31 -7.55
N THR A 317 -7.85 -8.13 -7.29
CA THR A 317 -8.28 -8.47 -5.92
C THR A 317 -7.38 -9.51 -5.29
N TRP A 318 -6.84 -9.21 -4.11
CA TRP A 318 -6.27 -10.23 -3.20
C TRP A 318 -7.05 -10.24 -1.89
N LEU A 319 -7.01 -11.37 -1.19
CA LEU A 319 -7.49 -11.48 0.19
C LEU A 319 -6.30 -11.74 1.10
N SER A 320 -6.07 -10.85 2.05
CA SER A 320 -5.09 -11.04 3.12
C SER A 320 -5.77 -11.43 4.43
N PHE A 321 -4.99 -11.90 5.38
CA PHE A 321 -5.45 -12.16 6.73
C PHE A 321 -4.33 -11.96 7.74
N THR A 322 -4.70 -11.50 8.93
CA THR A 322 -3.79 -11.41 10.07
C THR A 322 -4.22 -12.43 11.11
N VAL A 323 -3.29 -13.25 11.59
CA VAL A 323 -3.54 -14.19 12.68
C VAL A 323 -2.86 -13.66 13.94
N THR A 324 -3.65 -13.56 15.00
CA THR A 324 -3.20 -13.30 16.37
C THR A 324 -3.31 -14.61 17.14
N LEU A 325 -2.22 -15.09 17.72
CA LEU A 325 -2.15 -16.44 18.28
C LEU A 325 -1.50 -16.46 19.67
N ARG A 326 -2.04 -17.26 20.58
CA ARG A 326 -1.44 -17.62 21.88
C ARG A 326 -1.16 -19.13 21.94
N ASP A 327 -0.29 -19.59 21.05
CA ASP A 327 0.08 -21.00 20.95
C ASP A 327 1.56 -21.15 20.58
N PRO A 328 2.45 -21.23 21.58
CA PRO A 328 3.89 -21.41 21.34
C PRO A 328 4.21 -22.66 20.53
N ALA A 329 3.38 -23.72 20.59
CA ALA A 329 3.62 -24.97 19.87
C ALA A 329 3.59 -24.77 18.35
N PHE A 330 2.72 -23.88 17.85
CA PHE A 330 2.65 -23.52 16.44
C PHE A 330 3.96 -22.88 15.96
N PHE A 331 4.52 -21.96 16.76
CA PHE A 331 5.78 -21.29 16.42
C PHE A 331 6.98 -22.22 16.52
N GLU A 332 7.05 -23.11 17.50
CA GLU A 332 8.11 -24.11 17.58
C GLU A 332 8.04 -25.10 16.41
N HIS A 333 6.84 -25.47 15.97
CA HIS A 333 6.66 -26.26 14.76
C HIS A 333 7.18 -25.52 13.53
N LEU A 334 6.83 -24.24 13.35
CA LEU A 334 7.35 -23.41 12.26
C LEU A 334 8.87 -23.25 12.29
N ARG A 335 9.47 -23.01 13.47
CA ARG A 335 10.93 -22.90 13.64
C ARG A 335 11.61 -24.18 13.20
N THR A 336 11.12 -25.31 13.69
CA THR A 336 11.65 -26.64 13.34
C THR A 336 11.51 -26.92 11.86
N TRP A 337 10.34 -26.63 11.29
CA TRP A 337 10.02 -26.92 9.90
C TRP A 337 10.74 -26.01 8.90
N THR A 338 11.00 -24.76 9.27
CA THR A 338 11.65 -23.77 8.38
C THR A 338 13.15 -23.63 8.63
N GLY A 339 13.66 -24.22 9.72
CA GLY A 339 15.04 -24.08 10.17
C GLY A 339 15.39 -22.67 10.66
N THR A 340 14.40 -21.81 10.94
CA THR A 340 14.65 -20.43 11.35
C THR A 340 14.88 -20.31 12.85
N LEU A 341 15.96 -19.63 13.25
CA LEU A 341 16.32 -19.47 14.66
C LEU A 341 15.28 -18.65 15.45
N THR A 342 14.66 -17.65 14.80
CA THR A 342 13.68 -16.74 15.44
C THR A 342 12.22 -17.06 15.13
N GLY A 343 11.96 -18.05 14.27
CA GLY A 343 10.61 -18.29 13.73
C GLY A 343 10.18 -17.26 12.69
N ALA A 344 11.00 -16.25 12.40
CA ALA A 344 10.68 -15.25 11.39
C ALA A 344 10.89 -15.85 10.00
N VAL A 345 9.81 -15.93 9.23
CA VAL A 345 9.82 -16.48 7.88
C VAL A 345 9.41 -15.40 6.87
N PRO A 346 10.30 -15.02 5.93
CA PRO A 346 10.00 -13.92 5.03
C PRO A 346 8.91 -14.23 3.99
N LEU A 347 8.72 -15.50 3.65
CA LEU A 347 7.65 -16.02 2.79
C LEU A 347 7.69 -17.55 2.78
N ILE A 348 6.53 -18.19 2.95
CA ILE A 348 6.26 -19.59 2.58
C ILE A 348 5.02 -19.59 1.68
N THR A 349 5.06 -20.33 0.58
CA THR A 349 3.91 -20.48 -0.32
C THR A 349 3.48 -21.94 -0.39
N PHE A 350 2.19 -22.20 -0.26
CA PHE A 350 1.57 -23.52 -0.40
C PHE A 350 1.07 -23.69 -1.83
N ARG A 351 1.90 -24.27 -2.70
CA ARG A 351 1.64 -24.35 -4.15
C ARG A 351 0.34 -25.08 -4.48
N ASP A 352 0.03 -26.15 -3.74
CA ASP A 352 -1.11 -27.02 -4.02
C ASP A 352 -2.41 -26.55 -3.33
N CYS A 353 -2.37 -25.39 -2.68
CA CYS A 353 -3.57 -24.70 -2.22
C CYS A 353 -4.15 -23.91 -3.40
N PRO A 354 -5.41 -24.15 -3.81
CA PRO A 354 -6.02 -23.44 -4.93
C PRO A 354 -6.07 -21.91 -4.76
N TRP A 355 -6.07 -21.42 -3.51
CA TRP A 355 -5.99 -19.99 -3.20
C TRP A 355 -4.63 -19.35 -3.54
N MET A 356 -3.60 -20.14 -3.86
CA MET A 356 -2.20 -19.74 -3.90
C MET A 356 -1.78 -19.07 -2.58
N LEU A 357 -2.07 -19.77 -1.48
CA LEU A 357 -1.87 -19.28 -0.12
C LEU A 357 -0.40 -19.06 0.19
N SER A 358 -0.06 -17.90 0.74
CA SER A 358 1.28 -17.57 1.22
C SER A 358 1.26 -16.94 2.60
N LEU A 359 2.31 -17.20 3.38
CA LEU A 359 2.50 -16.69 4.74
C LEU A 359 3.79 -15.91 4.88
N THR A 360 3.74 -14.85 5.69
CA THR A 360 4.90 -14.13 6.19
C THR A 360 4.81 -14.04 7.72
N ILE A 361 5.83 -14.54 8.39
CA ILE A 361 5.95 -14.49 9.85
C ILE A 361 7.03 -13.45 10.16
N PRO A 362 6.67 -12.23 10.58
CA PRO A 362 7.65 -11.23 10.95
C PRO A 362 8.38 -11.63 12.24
N GLN A 363 9.49 -10.94 12.51
CA GLN A 363 10.12 -11.00 13.82
C GLN A 363 9.13 -10.51 14.89
N GLN A 364 9.07 -11.23 16.00
CA GLN A 364 8.21 -10.93 17.13
C GLN A 364 9.00 -10.17 18.21
N PRO A 365 8.39 -9.21 18.92
CA PRO A 365 7.07 -8.65 18.64
C PRO A 365 7.05 -7.86 17.32
N TYR A 366 5.96 -7.97 16.56
CA TYR A 366 5.78 -7.21 15.32
C TYR A 366 5.22 -5.82 15.57
N VAL A 367 4.32 -5.71 16.56
CA VAL A 367 3.72 -4.45 17.00
C VAL A 367 4.40 -3.99 18.30
N ARG A 368 4.64 -2.68 18.45
CA ARG A 368 5.41 -2.10 19.57
C ARG A 368 4.91 -2.56 20.96
N ASP A 369 3.60 -2.64 21.15
CA ASP A 369 2.96 -2.99 22.43
C ASP A 369 2.35 -4.41 22.41
N GLN A 370 2.89 -5.31 21.59
CA GLN A 370 2.46 -6.71 21.53
C GLN A 370 2.94 -7.47 22.77
N PRO A 371 2.06 -8.17 23.51
CA PRO A 371 2.47 -9.01 24.64
C PRO A 371 3.43 -10.13 24.23
N ASP A 372 4.36 -10.49 25.11
CA ASP A 372 5.40 -11.52 24.85
C ASP A 372 4.81 -12.92 24.60
N ASP A 373 3.61 -13.20 25.10
CA ASP A 373 2.90 -14.48 24.94
C ASP A 373 1.98 -14.49 23.70
N VAL A 374 1.83 -13.35 23.01
CA VAL A 374 1.01 -13.19 21.82
C VAL A 374 1.92 -13.14 20.61
N PHE A 375 1.51 -13.81 19.53
CA PHE A 375 2.21 -13.81 18.27
C PHE A 375 1.32 -13.28 17.15
N VAL A 376 1.93 -12.57 16.19
CA VAL A 376 1.21 -11.99 15.05
C VAL A 376 1.90 -12.39 13.76
N PHE A 377 1.19 -13.05 12.85
CA PHE A 377 1.66 -13.31 11.49
C PHE A 377 0.59 -12.96 10.46
N TRP A 378 1.02 -12.87 9.21
CA TRP A 378 0.19 -12.39 8.11
C TRP A 378 0.26 -13.37 6.94
N GLY A 379 -0.84 -13.51 6.22
CA GLY A 379 -0.91 -14.30 5.00
C GLY A 379 -1.84 -13.70 3.98
N TYR A 380 -1.84 -14.28 2.79
CA TYR A 380 -2.73 -13.89 1.69
C TYR A 380 -2.94 -15.03 0.70
N GLY A 381 -4.06 -14.98 -0.02
CA GLY A 381 -4.33 -15.76 -1.22
C GLY A 381 -4.40 -14.86 -2.44
N LEU A 382 -3.85 -15.32 -3.57
CA LEU A 382 -3.91 -14.61 -4.85
C LEU A 382 -5.16 -14.94 -5.67
N PHE A 383 -5.79 -16.08 -5.39
CA PHE A 383 -7.01 -16.53 -6.08
C PHE A 383 -8.14 -16.75 -5.07
N PRO A 384 -8.66 -15.67 -4.46
CA PRO A 384 -9.60 -15.79 -3.35
C PRO A 384 -10.99 -16.30 -3.77
N ASP A 385 -11.31 -16.29 -5.06
CA ASP A 385 -12.49 -16.85 -5.69
C ASP A 385 -12.46 -18.39 -5.80
N GLN A 386 -11.28 -19.00 -5.70
CA GLN A 386 -11.11 -20.45 -5.85
C GLN A 386 -11.50 -21.20 -4.58
N GLN A 387 -12.00 -22.43 -4.72
CA GLN A 387 -12.34 -23.26 -3.56
C GLN A 387 -11.09 -23.80 -2.85
N GLY A 388 -11.06 -23.70 -1.51
CA GLY A 388 -9.98 -24.25 -0.69
C GLY A 388 -9.85 -25.77 -0.81
N ARG A 389 -8.66 -26.29 -0.52
CA ARG A 389 -8.36 -27.74 -0.62
C ARG A 389 -9.10 -28.54 0.45
N TYR A 390 -9.21 -28.00 1.66
CA TYR A 390 -9.82 -28.69 2.80
C TYR A 390 -11.17 -28.08 3.20
N VAL A 391 -11.25 -26.75 3.24
CA VAL A 391 -12.49 -26.04 3.61
C VAL A 391 -13.56 -26.12 2.52
N ARG A 392 -13.15 -26.33 1.26
CA ARG A 392 -14.06 -26.46 0.09
C ARG A 392 -15.01 -25.27 -0.11
N LYS A 393 -14.53 -24.06 0.21
CA LYS A 393 -15.21 -22.79 -0.04
C LYS A 393 -14.28 -21.81 -0.74
N PRO A 394 -14.79 -20.89 -1.58
CA PRO A 394 -14.05 -19.71 -1.99
C PRO A 394 -13.46 -19.00 -0.76
N MET A 395 -12.21 -18.55 -0.82
CA MET A 395 -11.58 -17.81 0.28
C MET A 395 -12.38 -16.55 0.65
N LEU A 396 -13.03 -15.91 -0.35
CA LEU A 396 -13.92 -14.76 -0.17
C LEU A 396 -15.11 -15.04 0.77
N GLU A 397 -15.55 -16.30 0.84
CA GLU A 397 -16.69 -16.73 1.65
C GLU A 397 -16.27 -17.29 3.02
N CYS A 398 -14.95 -17.40 3.25
CA CYS A 398 -14.41 -17.96 4.48
C CYS A 398 -14.36 -16.92 5.61
N THR A 399 -14.79 -17.34 6.78
CA THR A 399 -14.48 -16.69 8.05
C THR A 399 -12.97 -16.78 8.36
N GLY A 400 -12.48 -15.98 9.31
CA GLY A 400 -11.11 -16.09 9.78
C GLY A 400 -10.75 -17.49 10.29
N ALA A 401 -11.64 -18.12 11.06
CA ALA A 401 -11.44 -19.47 11.58
C ALA A 401 -11.33 -20.52 10.48
N GLU A 402 -12.11 -20.38 9.39
CA GLU A 402 -12.02 -21.26 8.22
C GLU A 402 -10.72 -21.06 7.45
N ILE A 403 -10.26 -19.82 7.27
CA ILE A 403 -8.95 -19.54 6.63
C ILE A 403 -7.82 -20.17 7.43
N LEU A 404 -7.85 -20.04 8.77
CA LEU A 404 -6.86 -20.69 9.62
C LEU A 404 -6.99 -22.23 9.57
N THR A 405 -8.21 -22.76 9.50
CA THR A 405 -8.44 -24.20 9.35
C THR A 405 -7.80 -24.75 8.07
N GLU A 406 -7.97 -24.08 6.93
CA GLU A 406 -7.29 -24.46 5.67
C GLU A 406 -5.76 -24.49 5.86
N LEU A 407 -5.21 -23.44 6.49
CA LEU A 407 -3.78 -23.32 6.73
C LEU A 407 -3.24 -24.44 7.64
N LEU A 408 -3.91 -24.74 8.75
CA LEU A 408 -3.46 -25.76 9.69
C LEU A 408 -3.45 -27.15 9.04
N HIS A 409 -4.44 -27.47 8.19
CA HIS A 409 -4.42 -28.71 7.40
C HIS A 409 -3.25 -28.73 6.40
N LEU A 410 -3.01 -27.63 5.68
CA LEU A 410 -1.88 -27.53 4.75
C LEU A 410 -0.52 -27.73 5.45
N MET A 411 -0.45 -27.41 6.74
CA MET A 411 0.75 -27.61 7.58
C MET A 411 0.77 -28.96 8.29
N ALA A 412 -0.25 -29.80 8.15
CA ALA A 412 -0.46 -30.99 8.99
C ALA A 412 -0.34 -30.69 10.50
N PHE A 413 -0.85 -29.54 10.93
CA PHE A 413 -0.81 -29.09 12.32
C PHE A 413 -2.18 -29.31 13.00
N PRO A 414 -2.22 -29.67 14.30
CA PRO A 414 -3.49 -29.87 15.01
C PRO A 414 -4.39 -28.63 14.95
N LEU A 415 -5.68 -28.84 14.68
CA LEU A 415 -6.68 -27.76 14.71
C LEU A 415 -6.89 -27.22 16.12
N GLN A 416 -6.91 -28.10 17.12
CA GLN A 416 -7.08 -27.73 18.52
C GLN A 416 -5.81 -28.03 19.32
N PRO A 417 -5.46 -27.17 20.30
CA PRO A 417 -6.23 -26.00 20.78
C PRO A 417 -5.98 -24.71 19.97
N THR A 418 -5.34 -24.79 18.81
CA THR A 418 -4.85 -23.62 18.07
C THR A 418 -5.96 -22.70 17.59
N LEU A 419 -7.07 -23.24 17.07
CA LEU A 419 -8.24 -22.45 16.67
C LEU A 419 -8.83 -21.69 17.86
N GLU A 420 -9.00 -22.35 19.02
CA GLU A 420 -9.47 -21.73 20.27
C GLU A 420 -8.54 -20.62 20.80
N ARG A 421 -7.25 -20.69 20.44
CA ARG A 421 -6.21 -19.75 20.87
C ARG A 421 -5.79 -18.79 19.77
N SER A 422 -6.68 -18.54 18.81
CA SER A 422 -6.41 -17.66 17.68
C SER A 422 -7.56 -16.70 17.39
N ILE A 423 -7.20 -15.54 16.87
CA ILE A 423 -8.12 -14.64 16.17
C ILE A 423 -7.53 -14.36 14.79
N THR A 424 -8.26 -14.75 13.76
CA THR A 424 -7.89 -14.49 12.37
C THR A 424 -8.80 -13.42 11.79
N ILE A 425 -8.22 -12.36 11.24
CA ILE A 425 -8.98 -11.26 10.63
C ILE A 425 -8.69 -11.24 9.12
N PRO A 426 -9.64 -11.66 8.27
CA PRO A 426 -9.53 -11.52 6.83
C PRO A 426 -9.75 -10.08 6.37
N CYS A 427 -9.12 -9.72 5.26
CA CYS A 427 -9.11 -8.41 4.67
C CYS A 427 -9.16 -8.54 3.15
N LEU A 428 -10.32 -8.24 2.57
CA LEU A 428 -10.51 -8.17 1.13
C LEU A 428 -9.97 -6.83 0.63
N MET A 429 -9.14 -6.84 -0.42
CA MET A 429 -8.61 -5.62 -1.04
C MET A 429 -8.82 -5.70 -2.56
N PRO A 430 -9.89 -5.08 -3.09
CA PRO A 430 -10.27 -5.25 -4.49
C PRO A 430 -9.26 -4.69 -5.50
N LEU A 431 -8.58 -3.60 -5.14
CA LEU A 431 -7.67 -2.87 -6.03
C LEU A 431 -6.20 -2.99 -5.63
N ILE A 432 -5.82 -3.95 -4.79
CA ILE A 432 -4.44 -4.07 -4.32
C ILE A 432 -3.46 -4.39 -5.47
N GLY A 433 -3.87 -5.22 -6.42
CA GLY A 433 -3.10 -5.56 -7.62
C GLY A 433 -3.25 -4.56 -8.76
N SER A 434 -3.98 -3.46 -8.57
CA SER A 434 -4.30 -2.50 -9.66
C SER A 434 -3.09 -1.95 -10.41
N PRO A 435 -1.92 -1.66 -9.80
CA PRO A 435 -0.78 -1.16 -10.57
C PRO A 435 -0.18 -2.18 -11.54
N PHE A 436 -0.53 -3.46 -11.39
CA PHE A 436 -0.07 -4.54 -12.27
C PHE A 436 -1.05 -4.85 -13.39
N LEU A 437 -2.23 -4.23 -13.41
CA LEU A 437 -3.15 -4.37 -14.52
C LEU A 437 -2.51 -3.89 -15.81
N THR A 438 -2.92 -4.50 -16.92
CA THR A 438 -2.36 -4.15 -18.23
C THR A 438 -2.71 -2.71 -18.55
N ARG A 439 -1.72 -1.99 -19.07
CA ARG A 439 -1.78 -0.57 -19.34
C ARG A 439 -1.16 -0.27 -20.70
N LYS A 440 -1.43 0.92 -21.19
CA LYS A 440 -0.86 1.54 -22.37
C LYS A 440 0.03 2.71 -21.99
N LYS A 441 0.89 3.13 -22.91
CA LYS A 441 1.70 4.33 -22.71
C LYS A 441 0.76 5.53 -22.60
N GLY A 442 0.90 6.30 -21.52
CA GLY A 442 0.05 7.45 -21.23
C GLY A 442 -1.18 7.14 -20.36
N ASP A 443 -1.47 5.88 -20.04
CA ASP A 443 -2.50 5.57 -19.02
C ASP A 443 -2.10 6.13 -17.65
N ARG A 444 -0.80 6.14 -17.33
CA ARG A 444 -0.26 6.88 -16.19
C ARG A 444 0.20 8.26 -16.63
N PRO A 445 -0.20 9.34 -15.95
CA PRO A 445 0.33 10.66 -16.21
C PRO A 445 1.76 10.83 -15.68
N LYS A 446 2.49 11.80 -16.23
CA LYS A 446 3.82 12.17 -15.72
C LYS A 446 3.73 12.72 -14.29
N VAL A 447 4.79 12.53 -13.50
CA VAL A 447 4.92 13.13 -12.16
C VAL A 447 4.71 14.64 -12.19
N ILE A 448 5.24 15.35 -13.20
CA ILE A 448 4.90 16.74 -13.46
C ILE A 448 4.29 16.76 -14.87
N PRO A 449 2.97 16.98 -15.00
CA PRO A 449 2.33 17.02 -16.31
C PRO A 449 2.91 18.11 -17.20
N ASP A 450 2.94 17.87 -18.51
CA ASP A 450 3.47 18.83 -19.47
C ASP A 450 2.69 20.16 -19.39
N GLY A 451 3.42 21.27 -19.29
CA GLY A 451 2.85 22.61 -19.14
C GLY A 451 2.41 22.96 -17.71
N SER A 452 2.53 22.07 -16.74
CA SER A 452 2.18 22.41 -15.35
C SER A 452 3.17 23.39 -14.74
N LYS A 453 2.65 24.44 -14.09
CA LYS A 453 3.46 25.38 -13.30
C LYS A 453 3.55 25.06 -11.82
N ASN A 454 2.53 24.37 -11.28
CA ASN A 454 2.44 24.18 -9.84
C ASN A 454 1.77 22.87 -9.40
N LEU A 455 1.50 21.94 -10.32
CA LEU A 455 0.88 20.65 -10.00
C LEU A 455 1.88 19.50 -10.18
N GLY A 456 2.06 18.72 -9.13
CA GLY A 456 2.79 17.45 -9.15
C GLY A 456 1.83 16.30 -8.84
N LEU A 457 1.97 15.19 -9.55
CA LEU A 457 1.23 13.96 -9.34
C LEU A 457 2.17 12.94 -8.69
N MET A 458 1.68 12.17 -7.73
CA MET A 458 2.48 11.23 -6.94
C MET A 458 1.77 9.91 -6.70
N GLY A 459 2.50 8.93 -6.19
CA GLY A 459 1.95 7.63 -5.81
C GLY A 459 2.21 6.54 -6.86
N GLN A 460 1.40 5.48 -6.84
CA GLN A 460 1.68 4.24 -7.59
C GLN A 460 1.24 4.29 -9.07
N PHE A 461 0.52 5.34 -9.45
CA PHE A 461 -0.16 5.46 -10.74
C PHE A 461 0.34 6.62 -11.61
N VAL A 462 1.49 7.18 -11.27
CA VAL A 462 2.22 8.12 -12.15
C VAL A 462 3.29 7.39 -12.92
N GLU A 463 3.74 7.94 -14.05
CA GLU A 463 4.79 7.35 -14.86
C GLU A 463 6.17 7.73 -14.31
N ILE A 464 6.95 6.73 -13.94
CA ILE A 464 8.37 6.84 -13.62
C ILE A 464 9.09 5.79 -14.44
N GLU A 465 9.89 6.26 -15.39
CA GLU A 465 10.66 5.41 -16.29
C GLU A 465 11.52 4.42 -15.49
N ARG A 466 11.44 3.13 -15.88
CA ARG A 466 12.23 2.00 -15.38
C ARG A 466 12.06 1.61 -13.90
N GLU A 467 11.27 2.34 -13.13
CA GLU A 467 11.01 2.00 -11.72
C GLU A 467 9.83 1.03 -11.57
N VAL A 468 9.90 0.17 -10.55
CA VAL A 468 8.88 -0.86 -10.29
C VAL A 468 7.82 -0.34 -9.32
N THR A 469 6.57 -0.27 -9.78
CA THR A 469 5.39 0.08 -8.96
C THR A 469 5.12 -0.96 -7.86
N PHE A 470 4.14 -0.70 -7.00
CA PHE A 470 3.81 -1.51 -5.81
C PHE A 470 4.94 -1.55 -4.76
N THR A 471 5.82 -0.54 -4.78
CA THR A 471 6.92 -0.38 -3.83
C THR A 471 6.79 0.94 -3.08
N MET A 472 7.33 1.01 -1.86
CA MET A 472 7.44 2.30 -1.16
C MET A 472 8.40 3.25 -1.89
N GLU A 473 9.45 2.71 -2.51
CA GLU A 473 10.39 3.46 -3.35
C GLU A 473 9.66 4.23 -4.44
N TYR A 474 8.72 3.63 -5.16
CA TYR A 474 7.96 4.30 -6.23
C TYR A 474 7.23 5.56 -5.74
N SER A 475 6.58 5.47 -4.58
CA SER A 475 5.88 6.61 -3.97
C SER A 475 6.84 7.68 -3.46
N VAL A 476 7.97 7.29 -2.86
CA VAL A 476 8.99 8.25 -2.40
C VAL A 476 9.68 8.92 -3.58
N ARG A 477 10.00 8.16 -4.63
CA ARG A 477 10.65 8.66 -5.85
C ARG A 477 9.75 9.63 -6.60
N SER A 478 8.44 9.33 -6.77
CA SER A 478 7.50 10.30 -7.36
C SER A 478 7.41 11.58 -6.55
N ALA A 479 7.35 11.48 -5.21
CA ALA A 479 7.37 12.66 -4.35
C ALA A 479 8.66 13.48 -4.50
N GLN A 480 9.83 12.81 -4.53
CA GLN A 480 11.11 13.48 -4.71
C GLN A 480 11.21 14.19 -6.06
N LEU A 481 10.77 13.54 -7.14
CA LEU A 481 10.72 14.11 -8.49
C LEU A 481 9.80 15.34 -8.54
N ALA A 482 8.60 15.26 -7.96
CA ALA A 482 7.65 16.36 -7.93
C ALA A 482 8.21 17.56 -7.18
N VAL A 483 8.76 17.35 -5.97
CA VAL A 483 9.35 18.41 -5.15
C VAL A 483 10.56 19.04 -5.86
N TYR A 484 11.50 18.24 -6.34
CA TYR A 484 12.72 18.77 -6.96
C TYR A 484 12.41 19.56 -8.23
N GLY A 485 11.49 19.06 -9.06
CA GLY A 485 11.12 19.72 -10.31
C GLY A 485 10.34 21.02 -10.09
N LEU A 486 9.32 21.02 -9.23
CA LEU A 486 8.47 22.21 -9.03
C LEU A 486 9.13 23.29 -8.17
N MET A 487 9.99 22.91 -7.22
CA MET A 487 10.79 23.86 -6.44
C MET A 487 12.05 24.32 -7.19
N GLY A 488 12.31 23.80 -8.40
CA GLY A 488 13.48 24.17 -9.22
C GLY A 488 14.82 23.83 -8.55
N LEU A 489 14.89 22.75 -7.79
CA LEU A 489 16.13 22.36 -7.11
C LEU A 489 17.12 21.78 -8.12
N ASP A 490 18.39 22.19 -8.04
CA ASP A 490 19.49 21.56 -8.78
C ASP A 490 19.93 20.24 -8.12
N LYS A 491 18.97 19.31 -8.01
CA LYS A 491 19.13 17.98 -7.43
C LYS A 491 18.40 16.97 -8.30
N LYS A 492 18.89 15.74 -8.32
CA LYS A 492 18.22 14.61 -8.98
C LYS A 492 18.09 13.44 -8.00
N PRO A 493 17.00 12.66 -8.06
CA PRO A 493 16.93 11.40 -7.34
C PRO A 493 18.08 10.47 -7.76
N PRO A 494 18.53 9.56 -6.87
CA PRO A 494 19.44 8.49 -7.24
C PRO A 494 18.93 7.68 -8.44
N GLY A 495 19.82 7.19 -9.29
CA GLY A 495 19.45 6.32 -10.43
C GLY A 495 18.69 5.06 -9.98
N VAL A 496 17.83 4.54 -10.85
CA VAL A 496 17.12 3.27 -10.62
C VAL A 496 18.14 2.13 -10.69
N MET A 497 18.07 1.18 -9.74
CA MET A 497 18.95 0.01 -9.72
C MET A 497 18.37 -1.12 -10.58
N GLY A 498 19.23 -1.86 -11.30
CA GLY A 498 18.82 -2.93 -12.21
C GLY A 498 19.25 -2.71 -13.67
N GLU A 499 19.95 -1.61 -13.93
CA GLU A 499 20.43 -1.21 -15.26
C GLU A 499 21.89 -1.63 -15.53
N ASP A 500 22.46 -2.50 -14.69
CA ASP A 500 23.81 -2.99 -14.93
C ASP A 500 23.81 -4.00 -16.09
N HIS A 501 24.00 -3.47 -17.29
CA HIS A 501 24.15 -4.22 -18.52
C HIS A 501 25.55 -4.81 -18.69
N SER A 502 26.37 -4.86 -17.64
CA SER A 502 27.67 -5.51 -17.71
C SER A 502 27.52 -6.99 -18.08
N VAL A 503 28.46 -7.48 -18.89
CA VAL A 503 28.54 -8.88 -19.31
C VAL A 503 28.55 -9.81 -18.09
N LEU A 504 29.15 -9.37 -16.98
CA LEU A 504 29.18 -10.11 -15.73
C LEU A 504 27.77 -10.27 -15.14
N THR A 505 27.03 -9.19 -14.98
CA THR A 505 25.67 -9.22 -14.41
C THR A 505 24.71 -10.01 -15.30
N LEU A 506 24.77 -9.79 -16.62
CA LEU A 506 23.98 -10.57 -17.58
C LEU A 506 24.37 -12.05 -17.60
N GLY A 507 25.66 -12.37 -17.50
CA GLY A 507 26.16 -13.74 -17.40
C GLY A 507 25.73 -14.44 -16.12
N MET A 508 25.72 -13.72 -14.98
CA MET A 508 25.20 -14.24 -13.71
C MET A 508 23.68 -14.46 -13.77
N ALA A 509 22.92 -13.55 -14.39
CA ALA A 509 21.48 -13.71 -14.60
C ALA A 509 21.18 -14.94 -15.46
N LEU A 510 21.88 -15.10 -16.60
CA LEU A 510 21.74 -16.27 -17.47
C LEU A 510 22.09 -17.56 -16.74
N LYS A 511 23.22 -17.59 -16.04
CA LYS A 511 23.61 -18.76 -15.23
C LYS A 511 22.52 -19.14 -14.24
N THR A 512 21.94 -18.15 -13.55
CA THR A 512 20.87 -18.37 -12.57
C THR A 512 19.56 -18.84 -13.20
N MET A 513 19.27 -18.49 -14.46
CA MET A 513 18.10 -19.03 -15.18
C MET A 513 18.31 -20.48 -15.66
N MET A 514 19.57 -20.87 -15.85
CA MET A 514 19.97 -22.19 -16.37
C MET A 514 20.21 -23.23 -15.28
N THR A 515 20.52 -22.78 -14.06
CA THR A 515 20.67 -23.61 -12.85
C THR A 515 19.40 -23.54 -12.04
#